data_AF-A0A965N019-F1
#
_entry.id   AF-A0A965N019-F1
#
_cell.length_a   1.000
_cell.length_b   1.000
_cell.length_c   1.000
_cell.angle_alpha   90.00
_cell.angle_beta   90.00
_cell.angle_gamma   90.00
#
_symmetry.space_group_name_H-M   'P 1'
#
loop_
_entity.id
_entity.type
_entity.pdbx_description
1 polymer ?
#
loop_
_entity_poly.entity_id
_entity_poly.type
_entity_poly.pdbx_seq_one_letter_code
_entity_poly.pdbx_strand_id
1 'polypeptide(L)'
;PLRLLEKFEFFPIEANRYPLFQLGYEAIKNRVAPIYLTFLNEFLVEDFLKEKISWLELQQLVIKGFDLLPNIQIDSVEAIEELKKITKSIHTCITSTSFTVY
;
A
#
# COMPACT_ATOMS: atom_id res chain seq x y z
N PRO A 1 23.83 -18.55 -26.26
CA PRO A 1 23.00 -17.76 -27.19
C PRO A 1 21.82 -17.12 -26.46
N LEU A 2 21.85 -15.80 -26.26
CA LEU A 2 20.71 -15.02 -25.78
C LEU A 2 19.61 -15.10 -26.84
N ARG A 3 18.43 -15.64 -26.47
CA ARG A 3 17.24 -15.60 -27.33
C ARG A 3 16.91 -14.13 -27.59
N LEU A 4 16.83 -13.73 -28.85
CA LEU A 4 16.29 -12.43 -29.24
C LEU A 4 14.87 -12.32 -28.68
N LEU A 5 14.64 -11.35 -27.80
CA LEU A 5 13.29 -11.02 -27.35
C LEU A 5 12.50 -10.52 -28.55
N GLU A 6 11.45 -11.24 -28.91
CA GLU A 6 10.59 -10.92 -30.04
C GLU A 6 9.71 -9.73 -29.67
N LYS A 7 10.18 -8.53 -30.04
CA LYS A 7 9.46 -7.24 -30.07
C LYS A 7 9.15 -6.61 -28.69
N PHE A 8 9.53 -5.34 -28.54
CA PHE A 8 9.18 -4.52 -27.38
C PHE A 8 7.92 -3.71 -27.68
N GLU A 9 6.94 -3.77 -26.80
CA GLU A 9 5.70 -3.01 -26.89
C GLU A 9 5.52 -2.16 -25.63
N PHE A 10 4.96 -0.97 -25.79
CA PHE A 10 4.79 0.02 -24.73
C PHE A 10 3.32 0.41 -24.63
N PHE A 11 2.79 0.43 -23.42
CA PHE A 11 1.40 0.78 -23.14
C PHE A 11 1.34 1.80 -22.00
N PRO A 12 0.42 2.77 -22.05
CA PRO A 12 0.17 3.66 -20.92
C PRO A 12 -0.45 2.87 -19.77
N ILE A 13 -0.22 3.33 -18.53
CA ILE A 13 -0.85 2.72 -17.36
C ILE A 13 -2.32 3.14 -17.28
N GLU A 14 -3.19 2.15 -17.15
CA GLU A 14 -4.61 2.34 -16.90
C GLU A 14 -4.85 2.66 -15.42
N ALA A 15 -4.91 3.96 -15.07
CA ALA A 15 -5.07 4.41 -13.69
C ALA A 15 -6.28 3.77 -12.96
N ASN A 16 -7.39 3.57 -13.67
CA ASN A 16 -8.60 2.96 -13.12
C ASN A 16 -8.42 1.47 -12.77
N ARG A 17 -7.51 0.78 -13.48
CA ARG A 17 -7.18 -0.64 -13.23
C ARG A 17 -6.14 -0.78 -12.12
N TYR A 18 -5.27 0.21 -11.97
CA TYR A 18 -4.16 0.20 -11.01
C TYR A 18 -4.21 1.45 -10.10
N PRO A 19 -5.24 1.61 -9.26
CA PRO A 19 -5.44 2.82 -8.45
C PRO A 19 -4.26 3.10 -7.50
N LEU A 20 -3.61 2.04 -6.99
CA LEU A 20 -2.45 2.19 -6.11
C LEU A 20 -1.21 2.77 -6.82
N PHE A 21 -1.14 2.69 -8.16
CA PHE A 21 -0.07 3.33 -8.92
C PHE A 21 -0.15 4.85 -8.77
N GLN A 22 -1.35 5.43 -8.91
CA GLN A 22 -1.54 6.87 -8.72
C GLN A 22 -1.33 7.28 -7.26
N LEU A 23 -1.79 6.46 -6.32
CA LEU A 23 -1.55 6.70 -4.89
C LEU A 23 -0.06 6.75 -4.56
N GLY A 24 0.77 5.93 -5.21
CA GLY A 24 2.22 5.98 -5.08
C GLY A 24 2.82 7.33 -5.51
N TYR A 25 2.33 7.92 -6.62
CA TYR A 25 2.75 9.26 -7.04
C TYR A 25 2.29 10.37 -6.09
N GLU A 26 1.14 10.22 -5.45
CA GLU A 26 0.71 11.17 -4.42
C GLU A 26 1.54 11.02 -3.13
N ALA A 27 1.87 9.79 -2.74
CA ALA A 27 2.67 9.52 -1.56
C ALA A 27 4.06 10.17 -1.62
N ILE A 28 4.76 10.14 -2.77
CA ILE A 28 6.10 10.73 -2.89
C ILE A 28 6.15 12.25 -2.69
N LYS A 29 5.00 12.94 -2.74
CA LYS A 29 4.90 14.38 -2.45
C LYS A 29 5.00 14.70 -0.95
N ASN A 30 4.89 13.69 -0.10
CA ASN A 30 5.04 13.79 1.35
C ASN A 30 6.24 12.96 1.82
N ARG A 31 6.97 13.40 2.86
CA ARG A 31 8.17 12.68 3.33
C ARG A 31 7.87 11.36 4.05
N VAL A 32 6.74 11.28 4.76
CA VAL A 32 6.34 10.15 5.61
C VAL A 32 5.56 9.11 4.80
N ALA A 33 4.73 9.60 3.89
CA ALA A 33 3.75 8.79 3.18
C ALA A 33 4.32 7.60 2.40
N PRO A 34 5.49 7.67 1.73
CA PRO A 34 6.06 6.51 1.04
C PRO A 34 6.37 5.37 2.01
N ILE A 35 6.98 5.69 3.15
CA ILE A 35 7.36 4.70 4.18
C ILE A 35 6.11 4.08 4.81
N TYR A 36 5.15 4.94 5.17
CA TYR A 36 3.86 4.53 5.69
C TYR A 36 3.12 3.59 4.74
N LEU A 37 3.02 3.98 3.47
CA LEU A 37 2.31 3.22 2.44
C LEU A 37 2.99 1.88 2.17
N THR A 38 4.32 1.82 2.20
CA THR A 38 5.07 0.56 2.10
C THR A 38 4.68 -0.40 3.22
N PHE A 39 4.73 0.02 4.49
CA PHE A 39 4.37 -0.85 5.61
C PHE A 39 2.90 -1.26 5.58
N LEU A 40 2.00 -0.34 5.27
CA LEU A 40 0.58 -0.63 5.19
C LEU A 40 0.30 -1.66 4.09
N ASN A 41 0.89 -1.48 2.91
CA ASN A 41 0.74 -2.41 1.79
C ASN A 41 1.34 -3.78 2.11
N GLU A 42 2.49 -3.86 2.78
CA GLU A 42 3.08 -5.13 3.22
C GLU A 42 2.12 -5.91 4.14
N PHE A 43 1.52 -5.26 5.13
CA PHE A 43 0.57 -5.91 6.04
C PHE A 43 -0.71 -6.39 5.32
N LEU A 44 -1.21 -5.60 4.37
CA LEU A 44 -2.43 -5.95 3.62
C LEU A 44 -2.16 -7.03 2.56
N VAL A 45 -1.00 -7.01 1.90
CA VAL A 45 -0.56 -8.10 1.02
C VAL A 45 -0.41 -9.39 1.81
N GLU A 46 0.14 -9.34 3.03
CA GLU A 46 0.22 -10.53 3.90
C GLU A 46 -1.17 -11.09 4.23
N ASP A 47 -2.15 -10.24 4.50
CA ASP A 47 -3.53 -10.67 4.74
C ASP A 47 -4.19 -11.24 3.48
N PHE A 48 -3.93 -10.66 2.30
CA PHE A 48 -4.40 -11.19 1.02
C PHE A 48 -3.80 -12.58 0.72
N LEU A 49 -2.49 -12.74 0.91
CA LEU A 49 -1.79 -14.02 0.73
C LEU A 49 -2.26 -15.10 1.71
N LYS A 50 -2.80 -14.68 2.86
CA LYS A 50 -3.43 -15.55 3.87
C LYS A 50 -4.94 -15.71 3.67
N GLU A 51 -5.47 -15.27 2.53
CA GLU A 51 -6.89 -15.38 2.16
C GLU A 51 -7.85 -14.69 3.15
N LYS A 52 -7.38 -13.70 3.92
CA LYS A 52 -8.22 -12.96 4.87
C LYS A 52 -8.97 -11.79 4.24
N ILE A 53 -8.45 -11.28 3.13
CA ILE A 53 -9.05 -10.20 2.34
C ILE A 53 -8.91 -10.55 0.86
N SER A 54 -9.84 -10.07 0.04
CA SER A 54 -9.77 -10.17 -1.41
C SER A 54 -8.80 -9.15 -2.03
N TRP A 55 -8.46 -9.35 -3.30
CA TRP A 55 -7.66 -8.40 -4.08
C TRP A 55 -8.30 -7.00 -4.17
N LEU A 56 -9.63 -6.92 -4.20
CA LEU A 56 -10.35 -5.66 -4.26
C LEU A 56 -10.33 -4.95 -2.90
N GLU A 57 -10.55 -5.70 -1.81
CA GLU A 57 -10.47 -5.18 -0.45
C GLU A 57 -9.07 -4.65 -0.13
N LEU A 58 -8.00 -5.32 -0.58
CA LEU A 58 -6.64 -4.83 -0.42
C LEU A 58 -6.50 -3.40 -0.95
N GLN A 59 -6.94 -3.15 -2.19
CA GLN A 59 -6.84 -1.83 -2.81
C GLN A 59 -7.66 -0.79 -2.05
N GLN A 60 -8.88 -1.14 -1.65
CA GLN A 60 -9.75 -0.26 -0.87
C GLN A 60 -9.17 0.07 0.51
N LEU A 61 -8.58 -0.91 1.18
CA LEU A 61 -7.97 -0.76 2.50
C LEU A 61 -6.68 0.05 2.45
N VAL A 62 -5.86 -0.10 1.41
CA VAL A 62 -4.69 0.75 1.19
C VAL A 62 -5.11 2.21 1.04
N ILE A 63 -6.14 2.49 0.22
CA ILE A 63 -6.68 3.85 0.01
C ILE A 63 -7.24 4.40 1.34
N LYS A 64 -8.10 3.64 2.02
CA LYS A 64 -8.69 4.03 3.31
C LYS A 64 -7.62 4.29 4.38
N GLY A 65 -6.56 3.47 4.41
CA GLY A 65 -5.46 3.65 5.36
C GLY A 65 -4.62 4.87 5.03
N PHE A 66 -4.44 5.21 3.75
CA PHE A 66 -3.72 6.41 3.35
C PHE A 66 -4.34 7.70 3.91
N ASP A 67 -5.67 7.76 4.02
CA ASP A 67 -6.39 8.88 4.66
C ASP A 67 -6.07 9.04 6.16
N LEU A 68 -5.47 8.01 6.77
CA LEU A 68 -5.05 7.96 8.19
C LEU A 68 -3.55 8.19 8.37
N LEU A 69 -2.88 8.78 7.37
CA LEU A 69 -1.45 9.07 7.40
C LEU A 69 -1.06 9.80 8.71
N PRO A 70 -0.20 9.21 9.55
CA PRO A 70 0.19 9.84 10.80
C PRO A 70 1.07 11.07 10.55
N ASN A 71 0.89 12.09 11.37
CA ASN A 71 1.76 13.26 11.40
C ASN A 71 2.96 12.98 12.31
N ILE A 72 3.97 12.29 11.78
CA ILE A 72 5.23 11.98 12.45
C ILE A 72 6.40 12.54 11.64
N GLN A 73 7.47 12.97 12.32
CA GLN A 73 8.71 13.34 11.65
C GLN A 73 9.61 12.11 11.51
N ILE A 74 10.20 11.91 10.34
CA ILE A 74 11.15 10.81 10.08
C ILE A 74 12.56 11.39 9.98
N ASP A 75 13.26 11.41 11.11
CA ASP A 75 14.63 11.91 11.25
C ASP A 75 15.59 10.87 11.86
N SER A 76 15.09 9.69 12.24
CA SER A 76 15.88 8.59 12.77
C SER A 76 15.31 7.22 12.40
N VAL A 77 16.07 6.16 12.70
CA VAL A 77 15.60 4.76 12.51
C VAL A 77 14.50 4.43 13.52
N GLU A 78 14.61 4.94 14.75
CA GLU A 78 13.61 4.76 15.80
C GLU A 78 12.25 5.35 15.40
N ALA A 79 12.25 6.51 14.72
CA ALA A 79 11.03 7.11 14.17
C ALA A 79 10.38 6.23 13.08
N ILE A 80 11.19 5.53 12.27
CA ILE A 80 10.68 4.55 11.29
C ILE A 80 10.07 3.33 11.99
N GLU A 81 10.70 2.84 13.05
CA GLU A 81 10.16 1.73 13.84
C GLU A 81 8.86 2.11 14.55
N GLU A 82 8.77 3.34 15.06
CA GLU A 82 7.53 3.89 15.63
C GLU A 82 6.44 4.00 14.57
N LEU A 83 6.76 4.56 13.39
CA LEU A 83 5.83 4.61 12.27
C LEU A 83 5.33 3.21 11.89
N LYS A 84 6.20 2.19 11.86
CA LYS A 84 5.79 0.80 11.59
C LYS A 84 4.80 0.27 12.63
N LYS A 85 5.03 0.56 13.92
CA LYS A 85 4.10 0.17 15.02
C LYS A 85 2.75 0.86 14.87
N ILE A 86 2.74 2.18 14.64
CA ILE A 86 1.52 2.96 14.39
C ILE A 86 0.78 2.40 13.16
N THR A 87 1.50 2.11 12.09
CA THR A 87 0.93 1.54 10.87
C THR A 87 0.30 0.18 11.14
N LYS A 88 0.89 -0.65 12.01
CA LYS A 88 0.30 -1.93 12.41
C LYS A 88 -1.00 -1.76 13.20
N SER A 89 -1.07 -0.75 14.08
CA SER A 89 -2.31 -0.41 14.79
C SER A 89 -3.40 0.08 13.83
N ILE A 90 -3.05 0.93 12.86
CA ILE A 90 -3.99 1.39 11.82
C ILE A 90 -4.46 0.19 10.97
N HIS A 91 -3.55 -0.67 10.52
CA HIS A 91 -3.86 -1.91 9.80
C HIS A 91 -4.89 -2.76 10.54
N THR A 92 -4.67 -2.98 11.84
CA THR A 92 -5.61 -3.74 12.69
C THR A 92 -6.97 -3.05 12.76
N CYS A 93 -7.01 -1.73 12.90
CA CYS A 93 -8.25 -0.95 12.93
C CYS A 93 -9.03 -1.08 11.62
N ILE A 94 -8.40 -0.83 10.47
CA ILE A 94 -9.11 -0.80 9.18
C ILE A 94 -9.57 -2.19 8.72
N THR A 95 -8.84 -3.25 9.09
CA THR A 95 -9.23 -4.63 8.77
C THR A 95 -10.34 -5.14 9.69
N SER A 96 -10.35 -4.75 10.97
CA SER A 96 -11.42 -5.12 11.92
C SER A 96 -12.79 -4.52 11.59
N THR A 97 -12.84 -3.41 10.84
CA THR A 97 -14.12 -2.81 10.39
C THR A 97 -14.66 -3.45 9.10
N SER A 98 -13.89 -4.31 8.45
CA SER A 98 -14.27 -4.94 7.18
C SER A 98 -14.99 -6.25 7.46
N PHE A 99 -16.19 -6.16 8.03
CA PHE A 99 -17.10 -7.30 8.13
C PHE A 99 -18.07 -7.28 6.95
N THR A 100 -17.87 -8.26 6.06
CA THR A 100 -18.86 -8.98 5.25
C THR A 100 -19.74 -8.14 4.31
N VAL A 101 -19.43 -8.18 3.01
CA VAL A 101 -20.44 -8.02 1.95
C VAL A 101 -20.22 -9.11 0.89
N TYR A 102 -21.01 -10.19 1.07
CA TYR A 102 -21.36 -11.33 0.21
C TYR A 102 -20.26 -12.21 -0.39
#